data_AF-A0AAD7K205-F1
#
_entry.id   AF-A0AAD7K205-F1
#
_cell.length_a   1.000
_cell.length_b   1.000
_cell.length_c   1.000
_cell.angle_alpha   90.00
_cell.angle_beta   90.00
_cell.angle_gamma   90.00
#
_symmetry.space_group_name_H-M   'P 1'
#
loop_
_entity.id
_entity.type
_entity.pdbx_description
1 polymer ?
#
loop_
_entity_poly.entity_id
_entity_poly.type
_entity_poly.pdbx_seq_one_letter_code
_entity_poly.pdbx_strand_id
1 'polypeptide(L)'
;MNEVVERQPSPPMSTSTPSVLATNPATSGDAALKKSMDALEAQTQLLRQDILAKNQERKATGETYARHYKGYSIWFDTEQARLAQQDSNYAVIPSLPITPAKVTLFLNYEMTRPKKRKLPDGTQSTSTCGHDHAKQVVSALEQYRSNHAHDYRHIPEAQIPLRSDARIKMLEASFKANEPERIKKAHALKAVGTRADTYTDTQLSGLATSGLESKGPTTIWRAMRDRAISRSLLWSDMFCCDVPMHAKGRGEKLRALTLIADGSKVNTTGRVDEHGAFRHLCVELCPIGAIGFLFFTHFHIINSPVPDFSVDFDNADYGEYGRREWYELYAFSTSKDCKREMQYATHRDRVKSMGYIL
;
A
#
# COMPACT_ATOMS: atom_id res chain seq x y z
N MET A 1 24.21 -31.70 19.04
CA MET A 1 24.18 -32.13 20.44
C MET A 1 22.73 -32.34 20.82
N ASN A 2 22.25 -33.57 20.60
CA ASN A 2 20.91 -34.03 20.96
C ASN A 2 21.11 -35.11 22.02
N GLU A 3 20.69 -34.87 23.25
CA GLU A 3 20.67 -35.89 24.29
C GLU A 3 19.45 -36.79 24.12
N VAL A 4 19.73 -38.03 23.74
CA VAL A 4 18.78 -39.15 23.75
C VAL A 4 18.84 -39.75 25.15
N VAL A 5 17.75 -39.61 25.92
CA VAL A 5 17.63 -40.25 27.24
C VAL A 5 17.23 -41.71 27.06
N GLU A 6 18.16 -42.59 27.44
CA GLU A 6 18.06 -44.05 27.42
C GLU A 6 17.18 -44.55 28.57
N ARG A 7 16.14 -45.33 28.27
CA ARG A 7 15.27 -45.98 29.28
C ARG A 7 15.78 -47.39 29.57
N GLN A 8 16.06 -47.69 30.84
CA GLN A 8 16.25 -49.07 31.31
C GLN A 8 14.90 -49.75 31.66
N PRO A 9 14.77 -51.08 31.45
CA PRO A 9 13.54 -51.81 31.76
C PRO A 9 13.62 -52.66 33.04
N SER A 10 12.41 -53.11 33.46
CA SER A 10 12.04 -54.32 34.25
C SER A 10 11.47 -54.03 35.66
N PRO A 11 10.67 -54.92 36.31
CA PRO A 11 10.27 -56.31 35.97
C PRO A 11 8.72 -56.58 36.12
N PRO A 12 8.21 -57.84 36.00
CA PRO A 12 6.79 -58.12 35.76
C PRO A 12 5.94 -58.51 36.98
N MET A 13 4.62 -58.33 36.77
CA MET A 13 3.41 -58.97 37.33
C MET A 13 3.32 -59.34 38.82
N SER A 14 2.20 -58.92 39.44
CA SER A 14 1.35 -59.81 40.24
C SER A 14 -0.08 -59.26 40.36
N THR A 15 -1.04 -60.15 40.14
CA THR A 15 -2.50 -60.00 40.23
C THR A 15 -3.02 -60.06 41.66
N SER A 16 -3.96 -59.19 42.03
CA SER A 16 -5.11 -59.55 42.87
C SER A 16 -6.15 -58.42 42.90
N THR A 17 -7.37 -58.76 42.50
CA THR A 17 -8.60 -58.00 42.78
C THR A 17 -9.07 -58.35 44.21
N PRO A 18 -9.82 -57.48 44.90
CA PRO A 18 -11.27 -57.63 44.79
C PRO A 18 -12.09 -56.33 44.77
N SER A 19 -13.15 -56.40 43.96
CA SER A 19 -14.48 -55.81 44.07
C SER A 19 -14.80 -54.94 45.31
N VAL A 20 -15.11 -53.66 45.07
CA VAL A 20 -16.07 -52.90 45.89
C VAL A 20 -17.05 -52.23 44.93
N LEU A 21 -18.32 -52.62 45.06
CA LEU A 21 -19.46 -51.90 44.49
C LEU A 21 -19.44 -50.45 44.99
N ALA A 22 -19.36 -49.49 44.06
CA ALA A 22 -19.78 -48.13 44.29
C ALA A 22 -20.73 -47.73 43.17
N THR A 23 -22.03 -47.89 43.44
CA THR A 23 -23.10 -47.18 42.75
C THR A 23 -22.81 -45.68 42.78
N ASN A 24 -22.47 -45.10 41.63
CA ASN A 24 -22.36 -43.65 41.49
C ASN A 24 -23.54 -43.10 40.65
N PRO A 25 -24.14 -41.98 41.08
CA PRO A 25 -25.24 -41.33 40.38
C PRO A 25 -24.69 -40.59 39.15
N ALA A 26 -25.09 -41.05 37.96
CA ALA A 26 -24.59 -40.61 36.67
C ALA A 26 -25.09 -39.21 36.20
N THR A 27 -25.26 -38.24 37.11
CA THR A 27 -25.83 -36.92 36.74
C THR A 27 -25.05 -35.71 37.25
N SER A 28 -24.13 -35.85 38.22
CA SER A 28 -23.32 -34.71 38.72
C SER A 28 -21.95 -34.55 38.02
N GLY A 29 -21.41 -35.59 37.40
CA GLY A 29 -20.09 -35.56 36.74
C GLY A 29 -20.07 -34.69 35.48
N ASP A 30 -21.13 -34.76 34.67
CA ASP A 30 -21.20 -34.06 33.38
C ASP A 30 -21.32 -32.54 33.53
N ALA A 31 -22.04 -32.07 34.55
CA ALA A 31 -22.16 -30.64 34.85
C ALA A 31 -20.83 -30.05 35.34
N ALA A 32 -20.10 -30.78 36.19
CA ALA A 32 -18.80 -30.37 36.70
C ALA A 32 -17.71 -30.39 35.61
N LEU A 33 -17.74 -31.38 34.73
CA LEU A 33 -16.85 -31.47 33.56
C LEU A 33 -17.14 -30.33 32.58
N LYS A 34 -18.41 -30.07 32.25
CA LYS A 34 -18.81 -28.96 31.38
C LYS A 34 -18.36 -27.61 31.93
N LYS A 35 -18.56 -27.37 33.23
CA LYS A 35 -18.10 -26.13 33.89
C LYS A 35 -16.57 -25.98 33.82
N SER A 36 -15.83 -27.07 33.99
CA SER A 36 -14.36 -27.06 33.86
C SER A 36 -13.92 -26.76 32.43
N MET A 37 -14.61 -27.34 31.43
CA MET A 37 -14.34 -27.08 30.01
C MET A 37 -14.66 -25.63 29.62
N ASP A 38 -15.79 -25.08 30.08
CA ASP A 38 -16.15 -23.68 29.82
C ASP A 38 -15.13 -22.71 30.45
N ALA A 39 -14.64 -23.02 31.65
CA ALA A 39 -13.60 -22.23 32.32
C ALA A 39 -12.25 -22.29 31.58
N LEU A 40 -11.85 -23.48 31.11
CA LEU A 40 -10.64 -23.65 30.29
C LEU A 40 -10.76 -22.88 28.97
N GLU A 41 -11.93 -22.92 28.33
CA GLU A 41 -12.16 -22.22 27.08
C GLU A 41 -12.15 -20.69 27.25
N ALA A 42 -12.71 -20.18 28.35
CA ALA A 42 -12.59 -18.76 28.71
C ALA A 42 -11.13 -18.33 28.91
N GLN A 43 -10.32 -19.15 29.60
CA GLN A 43 -8.89 -18.86 29.81
C GLN A 43 -8.09 -18.86 28.50
N THR A 44 -8.29 -19.88 27.65
CA THR A 44 -7.62 -19.96 26.34
C THR A 44 -8.00 -18.79 25.43
N GLN A 45 -9.23 -18.29 25.54
CA GLN A 45 -9.68 -17.12 24.79
C GLN A 45 -9.01 -15.82 25.25
N LEU A 46 -8.85 -15.61 26.56
CA LEU A 46 -8.11 -14.45 27.09
C LEU A 46 -6.64 -14.47 26.64
N LEU A 47 -6.00 -15.65 26.69
CA LEU A 47 -4.62 -15.82 26.21
C LEU A 47 -4.50 -15.49 24.71
N ARG A 48 -5.46 -15.96 23.89
CA ARG A 48 -5.51 -15.65 22.46
C ARG A 48 -5.65 -14.15 22.21
N GLN A 49 -6.50 -13.46 22.96
CA GLN A 49 -6.68 -12.00 22.84
C GLN A 49 -5.39 -11.24 23.18
N ASP A 50 -4.69 -11.64 24.26
CA ASP A 50 -3.39 -11.04 24.64
C ASP A 50 -2.31 -11.24 23.56
N ILE A 51 -2.20 -12.44 23.00
CA ILE A 51 -1.27 -12.73 21.89
C ILE A 51 -1.62 -11.89 20.66
N LEU A 52 -2.91 -11.72 20.35
CA LEU A 52 -3.35 -10.90 19.23
C LEU A 52 -3.05 -9.42 19.45
N ALA A 53 -3.29 -8.88 20.64
CA ALA A 53 -2.96 -7.51 20.98
C ALA A 53 -1.46 -7.24 20.81
N LYS A 54 -0.60 -8.08 21.38
CA LYS A 54 0.87 -8.00 21.23
C LYS A 54 1.34 -8.09 19.77
N ASN A 55 0.69 -8.92 18.96
CA ASN A 55 1.02 -9.04 17.53
C ASN A 55 0.54 -7.83 16.71
N GLN A 56 -0.56 -7.19 17.11
CA GLN A 56 -1.09 -6.00 16.47
C GLN A 56 -0.29 -4.74 16.83
N GLU A 57 0.22 -4.60 18.06
CA GLU A 57 1.12 -3.51 18.44
C GLU A 57 2.37 -3.44 17.54
N ARG A 58 2.83 -4.59 17.06
CA ARG A 58 4.00 -4.70 16.17
C ARG A 58 3.69 -4.44 14.70
N LYS A 59 2.41 -4.36 14.30
CA LYS A 59 2.00 -4.32 12.89
C LYS A 59 0.91 -3.27 12.64
N ALA A 60 1.14 -2.38 11.67
CA ALA A 60 0.15 -1.39 11.19
C ALA A 60 -1.17 -2.01 10.65
N THR A 61 -1.26 -3.33 10.56
CA THR A 61 -2.46 -4.09 10.18
C THR A 61 -3.62 -3.91 11.18
N GLY A 62 -3.34 -3.74 12.48
CA GLY A 62 -4.38 -3.60 13.51
C GLY A 62 -5.30 -2.41 13.27
N GLU A 63 -4.71 -1.23 13.06
CA GLU A 63 -5.47 0.01 12.76
C GLU A 63 -6.27 -0.11 11.45
N THR A 64 -5.68 -0.77 10.45
CA THR A 64 -6.34 -0.97 9.15
C THR A 64 -7.59 -1.84 9.30
N TYR A 65 -7.49 -2.95 10.05
CA TYR A 65 -8.61 -3.86 10.26
C TYR A 65 -9.70 -3.23 11.12
N ALA A 66 -9.33 -2.50 12.18
CA ALA A 66 -10.27 -1.73 12.99
C ALA A 66 -11.04 -0.71 12.14
N ARG A 67 -10.36 -0.05 11.19
CA ARG A 67 -11.01 0.89 10.26
C ARG A 67 -12.03 0.20 9.36
N HIS A 68 -11.72 -0.98 8.81
CA HIS A 68 -12.66 -1.73 7.98
C HIS A 68 -13.88 -2.20 8.78
N TYR A 69 -13.67 -2.73 9.99
CA TYR A 69 -14.74 -3.12 10.90
C TYR A 69 -15.66 -1.93 11.24
N LYS A 70 -15.08 -0.79 11.66
CA LYS A 70 -15.86 0.42 11.96
C LYS A 70 -16.64 0.91 10.73
N GLY A 71 -16.04 0.84 9.55
CA GLY A 71 -16.70 1.17 8.29
C GLY A 71 -17.91 0.27 8.00
N TYR A 72 -17.78 -1.04 8.24
CA TYR A 72 -18.87 -2.01 8.12
C TYR A 72 -20.01 -1.72 9.11
N SER A 73 -19.70 -1.57 10.41
CA SER A 73 -20.73 -1.36 11.43
C SER A 73 -21.55 -0.09 11.14
N ILE A 74 -20.87 1.04 10.91
CA ILE A 74 -21.55 2.31 10.59
C ILE A 74 -22.44 2.16 9.35
N TRP A 75 -21.93 1.55 8.29
CA TRP A 75 -22.71 1.37 7.06
C TRP A 75 -23.93 0.48 7.30
N PHE A 76 -23.74 -0.66 7.95
CA PHE A 76 -24.80 -1.62 8.16
C PHE A 76 -25.91 -1.04 9.03
N ASP A 77 -25.55 -0.40 10.15
CA ASP A 77 -26.52 0.23 11.04
C ASP A 77 -27.29 1.36 10.32
N THR A 78 -26.62 2.13 9.45
CA THR A 78 -27.26 3.17 8.62
C THR A 78 -28.23 2.56 7.59
N GLU A 79 -27.83 1.49 6.91
CA GLU A 79 -28.65 0.83 5.90
C GLU A 79 -29.89 0.18 6.52
N GLN A 80 -29.75 -0.42 7.71
CA GLN A 80 -30.87 -0.99 8.45
C GLN A 80 -31.85 0.07 8.94
N ALA A 81 -31.35 1.22 9.41
CA ALA A 81 -32.19 2.37 9.74
C ALA A 81 -32.96 2.90 8.52
N ARG A 82 -32.31 2.94 7.35
CA ARG A 82 -32.94 3.33 6.08
C ARG A 82 -34.07 2.36 5.68
N LEU A 83 -33.87 1.05 5.84
CA LEU A 83 -34.89 0.04 5.54
C LEU A 83 -36.09 0.13 6.49
N ALA A 84 -35.85 0.35 7.79
CA ALA A 84 -36.93 0.54 8.77
C ALA A 84 -37.75 1.83 8.54
N GLN A 85 -37.15 2.86 7.93
CA GLN A 85 -37.90 4.06 7.51
C GLN A 85 -38.78 3.81 6.28
N GLN A 86 -38.39 2.89 5.40
CA GLN A 86 -39.14 2.57 4.18
C GLN A 86 -40.28 1.58 4.44
N ASP A 87 -40.08 0.65 5.38
CA ASP A 87 -41.06 -0.36 5.74
C ASP A 87 -41.23 -0.38 7.26
N SER A 88 -42.40 0.06 7.73
CA SER A 88 -42.74 0.13 9.16
C SER A 88 -42.80 -1.23 9.84
N ASN A 89 -42.90 -2.32 9.07
CA ASN A 89 -42.89 -3.69 9.58
C ASN A 89 -41.49 -4.32 9.55
N TYR A 90 -40.48 -3.60 9.07
CA TYR A 90 -39.12 -4.11 8.96
C TYR A 90 -38.41 -4.12 10.33
N ALA A 91 -38.01 -5.31 10.77
CA ALA A 91 -37.21 -5.46 11.98
C ALA A 91 -35.74 -5.12 11.72
N VAL A 92 -35.23 -4.10 12.43
CA VAL A 92 -33.82 -3.67 12.36
C VAL A 92 -32.90 -4.80 12.81
N ILE A 93 -31.97 -5.21 11.95
CA ILE A 93 -30.97 -6.22 12.26
C ILE A 93 -29.70 -5.52 12.75
N PRO A 94 -29.12 -5.90 13.90
CA PRO A 94 -27.85 -5.31 14.36
C PRO A 94 -26.67 -5.73 13.46
N SER A 95 -25.65 -4.90 13.38
CA SER A 95 -24.41 -5.20 12.63
C SER A 95 -23.65 -6.45 13.13
N LEU A 96 -23.80 -6.79 14.41
CA LEU A 96 -23.27 -8.01 15.03
C LEU A 96 -24.36 -9.09 15.25
N PRO A 97 -24.00 -10.39 15.23
CA PRO A 97 -22.72 -10.93 14.80
C PRO A 97 -22.48 -10.71 13.31
N ILE A 98 -21.21 -10.76 12.90
CA ILE A 98 -20.82 -10.75 11.49
C ILE A 98 -21.20 -12.09 10.87
N THR A 99 -22.08 -12.08 9.86
CA THR A 99 -22.48 -13.28 9.11
C THR A 99 -22.18 -13.12 7.62
N PRO A 100 -22.03 -14.22 6.87
CA PRO A 100 -21.79 -14.16 5.43
C PRO A 100 -22.82 -13.34 4.64
N ALA A 101 -24.10 -13.39 5.04
CA ALA A 101 -25.17 -12.64 4.39
C ALA A 101 -24.97 -11.11 4.52
N LYS A 102 -24.67 -10.63 5.73
CA LYS A 102 -24.42 -9.21 5.99
C LYS A 102 -23.18 -8.71 5.24
N VAL A 103 -22.12 -9.50 5.24
CA VAL A 103 -20.87 -9.17 4.55
C VAL A 103 -21.06 -9.15 3.03
N THR A 104 -21.85 -10.05 2.47
CA THR A 104 -22.16 -10.06 1.03
C THR A 104 -22.79 -8.75 0.58
N LEU A 105 -23.78 -8.23 1.32
CA LEU A 105 -24.41 -6.94 1.04
C LEU A 105 -23.40 -5.79 1.15
N PHE A 106 -22.59 -5.79 2.21
CA PHE A 106 -21.59 -4.75 2.40
C PHE A 106 -20.53 -4.74 1.31
N LEU A 107 -20.04 -5.90 0.85
CA LEU A 107 -19.05 -5.99 -0.23
C LEU A 107 -19.61 -5.46 -1.55
N ASN A 108 -20.89 -5.75 -1.84
CA ASN A 108 -21.54 -5.20 -3.03
C ASN A 108 -21.60 -3.65 -2.98
N TYR A 109 -21.93 -3.09 -1.81
CA TYR A 109 -21.88 -1.63 -1.61
C TYR A 109 -20.46 -1.06 -1.73
N GLU A 110 -19.47 -1.67 -1.06
CA GLU A 110 -18.08 -1.18 -1.04
C GLU A 110 -17.45 -1.12 -2.43
N MET A 111 -17.91 -1.97 -3.35
CA MET A 111 -17.38 -2.08 -4.71
C MET A 111 -18.13 -1.24 -5.74
N THR A 112 -19.38 -0.91 -5.47
CA THR A 112 -20.17 0.01 -6.31
C THR A 112 -19.98 1.47 -5.92
N ARG A 113 -19.66 1.74 -4.66
CA ARG A 113 -19.49 3.10 -4.19
C ARG A 113 -18.23 3.77 -4.79
N PRO A 114 -18.27 5.10 -4.95
CA PRO A 114 -17.07 5.87 -5.25
C PRO A 114 -16.10 5.82 -4.06
N LYS A 115 -14.80 5.79 -4.36
CA LYS A 115 -13.72 5.78 -3.38
C LYS A 115 -13.82 7.05 -2.54
N LYS A 116 -13.82 6.90 -1.22
CA LYS A 116 -13.80 8.02 -0.27
C LYS A 116 -12.45 8.74 -0.35
N ARG A 117 -12.31 9.63 -1.33
CA ARG A 117 -11.23 10.61 -1.47
C ARG A 117 -11.90 11.95 -1.74
N LYS A 118 -11.57 12.95 -0.91
CA LYS A 118 -11.88 14.35 -1.23
C LYS A 118 -10.86 14.80 -2.26
N LEU A 119 -11.34 15.16 -3.44
CA LEU A 119 -10.54 15.91 -4.40
C LEU A 119 -10.35 17.35 -3.87
N PRO A 120 -9.32 18.09 -4.31
CA PRO A 120 -9.05 19.47 -3.85
C PRO A 120 -10.23 20.43 -4.08
N ASP A 121 -11.07 20.15 -5.07
CA ASP A 121 -12.29 20.87 -5.43
C ASP A 121 -13.51 20.49 -4.58
N GLY A 122 -13.37 19.56 -3.63
CA GLY A 122 -14.45 19.04 -2.80
C GLY A 122 -15.30 17.94 -3.46
N THR A 123 -15.03 17.61 -4.73
CA THR A 123 -15.77 16.60 -5.48
C THR A 123 -15.43 15.18 -5.00
N GLN A 124 -16.41 14.27 -5.02
CA GLN A 124 -16.19 12.86 -4.66
C GLN A 124 -15.50 12.11 -5.82
N SER A 125 -14.58 11.20 -5.48
CA SER A 125 -13.84 10.45 -6.48
C SER A 125 -14.72 9.46 -7.24
N THR A 126 -14.82 9.58 -8.56
CA THR A 126 -15.61 8.69 -9.45
C THR A 126 -15.09 7.25 -9.61
N SER A 127 -14.14 6.76 -8.78
CA SER A 127 -13.45 5.47 -8.97
C SER A 127 -13.97 4.56 -7.92
N THR A 128 -14.31 3.35 -8.32
CA THR A 128 -14.65 2.30 -7.37
C THR A 128 -13.41 1.76 -6.67
N CYS A 129 -13.63 1.13 -5.52
CA CYS A 129 -12.62 0.34 -4.83
C CYS A 129 -12.15 -0.83 -5.73
N GLY A 130 -10.88 -1.23 -5.58
CA GLY A 130 -10.30 -2.35 -6.33
C GLY A 130 -10.44 -3.68 -5.60
N HIS A 131 -10.13 -4.77 -6.29
CA HIS A 131 -10.15 -6.13 -5.74
C HIS A 131 -9.39 -6.27 -4.41
N ASP A 132 -8.19 -5.68 -4.31
CA ASP A 132 -7.36 -5.82 -3.11
C ASP A 132 -8.00 -5.16 -1.87
N HIS A 133 -8.78 -4.10 -2.05
CA HIS A 133 -9.54 -3.49 -0.97
C HIS A 133 -10.63 -4.44 -0.47
N ALA A 134 -11.39 -5.08 -1.37
CA ALA A 134 -12.40 -6.07 -0.99
C ALA A 134 -11.76 -7.23 -0.22
N LYS A 135 -10.61 -7.74 -0.68
CA LYS A 135 -9.86 -8.80 0.00
C LYS A 135 -9.43 -8.40 1.41
N GLN A 136 -8.96 -7.16 1.59
CA GLN A 136 -8.60 -6.61 2.90
C GLN A 136 -9.82 -6.49 3.83
N VAL A 137 -10.96 -6.01 3.30
CA VAL A 137 -12.23 -5.93 4.04
C VAL A 137 -12.66 -7.31 4.53
N VAL A 138 -12.71 -8.32 3.64
CA VAL A 138 -13.07 -9.70 4.03
C VAL A 138 -12.14 -10.24 5.10
N SER A 139 -10.84 -9.99 4.97
CA SER A 139 -9.84 -10.48 5.93
C SER A 139 -9.98 -9.80 7.29
N ALA A 140 -10.30 -8.50 7.32
CA ALA A 140 -10.55 -7.76 8.55
C ALA A 140 -11.82 -8.24 9.26
N LEU A 141 -12.91 -8.41 8.52
CA LEU A 141 -14.18 -8.89 9.08
C LEU A 141 -14.10 -10.36 9.52
N GLU A 142 -13.34 -11.20 8.80
CA GLU A 142 -13.09 -12.60 9.19
C GLU A 142 -12.27 -12.68 10.48
N GLN A 143 -11.25 -11.83 10.63
CA GLN A 143 -10.49 -11.76 11.88
C GLN A 143 -11.39 -11.36 13.04
N TYR A 144 -12.24 -10.33 12.86
CA TYR A 144 -13.18 -9.93 13.90
C TYR A 144 -14.15 -11.06 14.25
N ARG A 145 -14.78 -11.68 13.24
CA ARG A 145 -15.70 -12.81 13.40
C ARG A 145 -15.04 -13.96 14.16
N SER A 146 -13.86 -14.39 13.72
CA SER A 146 -13.14 -15.51 14.36
C SER A 146 -12.80 -15.21 15.82
N ASN A 147 -12.45 -13.97 16.14
CA ASN A 147 -12.11 -13.58 17.51
C ASN A 147 -13.33 -13.54 18.44
N HIS A 148 -14.52 -13.24 17.91
CA HIS A 148 -15.77 -13.15 18.67
C HIS A 148 -16.69 -14.37 18.45
N ALA A 149 -16.20 -15.43 17.79
CA ALA A 149 -17.02 -16.60 17.46
C ALA A 149 -17.62 -17.26 18.70
N HIS A 150 -16.87 -17.26 19.81
CA HIS A 150 -17.29 -17.78 21.11
C HIS A 150 -18.49 -17.03 21.72
N ASP A 151 -18.63 -15.72 21.48
CA ASP A 151 -19.77 -14.92 21.96
C ASP A 151 -21.08 -15.30 21.27
N TYR A 152 -20.98 -15.91 20.08
CA TYR A 152 -22.12 -16.19 19.19
C TYR A 152 -22.25 -17.69 18.85
N ARG A 153 -21.85 -18.60 19.75
CA ARG A 153 -21.94 -20.06 19.53
C ARG A 153 -23.34 -20.54 19.19
N HIS A 154 -24.35 -19.86 19.73
CA HIS A 154 -25.76 -20.18 19.52
C HIS A 154 -26.28 -19.74 18.12
N ILE A 155 -25.48 -19.01 17.34
CA ILE A 155 -25.84 -18.53 16.01
C ILE A 155 -24.98 -19.29 14.97
N PRO A 156 -25.52 -20.32 14.30
CA PRO A 156 -24.75 -21.13 13.35
C PRO A 156 -24.10 -20.30 12.23
N GLU A 157 -24.79 -19.28 11.73
CA GLU A 157 -24.26 -18.42 10.67
C GLU A 157 -23.01 -17.63 11.06
N ALA A 158 -22.85 -17.28 12.35
CA ALA A 158 -21.68 -16.57 12.84
C ALA A 158 -20.44 -17.48 12.90
N GLN A 159 -20.63 -18.80 12.85
CA GLN A 159 -19.57 -19.79 12.90
C GLN A 159 -18.99 -20.12 11.52
N ILE A 160 -19.70 -19.77 10.44
CA ILE A 160 -19.27 -20.02 9.07
C ILE A 160 -18.13 -19.05 8.69
N PRO A 161 -16.96 -19.56 8.24
CA PRO A 161 -15.91 -18.69 7.70
C PRO A 161 -16.41 -17.92 6.47
N LEU A 162 -16.14 -16.61 6.43
CA LEU A 162 -16.66 -15.72 5.38
C LEU A 162 -16.24 -16.18 3.98
N ARG A 163 -14.99 -16.60 3.81
CA ARG A 163 -14.48 -17.11 2.53
C ARG A 163 -14.96 -18.51 2.17
N SER A 164 -15.69 -19.21 3.04
CA SER A 164 -16.31 -20.48 2.69
C SER A 164 -17.65 -20.29 1.98
N ASP A 165 -18.32 -19.15 2.19
CA ASP A 165 -19.60 -18.81 1.57
C ASP A 165 -19.45 -18.57 0.05
N ALA A 166 -20.32 -19.21 -0.73
CA ALA A 166 -20.27 -19.16 -2.19
C ALA A 166 -20.49 -17.74 -2.74
N ARG A 167 -21.30 -16.90 -2.09
CA ARG A 167 -21.61 -15.54 -2.53
C ARG A 167 -20.40 -14.63 -2.40
N ILE A 168 -19.67 -14.73 -1.29
CA ILE A 168 -18.44 -13.96 -1.08
C ILE A 168 -17.35 -14.39 -2.07
N LYS A 169 -17.18 -15.70 -2.29
CA LYS A 169 -16.24 -16.22 -3.31
C LYS A 169 -16.58 -15.69 -4.71
N MET A 170 -17.86 -15.71 -5.08
CA MET A 170 -18.32 -15.23 -6.38
C MET A 170 -18.06 -13.73 -6.54
N LEU A 171 -18.31 -12.93 -5.50
CA LEU A 171 -18.01 -11.50 -5.50
C LEU A 171 -16.50 -11.24 -5.63
N GLU A 172 -15.64 -11.87 -4.81
CA GLU A 172 -14.17 -11.74 -4.94
C GLU A 172 -13.68 -12.12 -6.35
N ALA A 173 -14.22 -13.19 -6.94
CA ALA A 173 -13.88 -13.62 -8.30
C ALA A 173 -14.32 -12.60 -9.36
N SER A 174 -15.55 -12.08 -9.27
CA SER A 174 -16.07 -11.04 -10.15
C SER A 174 -15.23 -9.76 -10.07
N PHE A 175 -14.84 -9.36 -8.85
CA PHE A 175 -13.97 -8.19 -8.65
C PHE A 175 -12.59 -8.39 -9.27
N LYS A 176 -12.01 -9.60 -9.15
CA LYS A 176 -10.75 -9.93 -9.81
C LYS A 176 -10.86 -9.85 -11.33
N ALA A 177 -11.95 -10.36 -11.91
CA ALA A 177 -12.18 -10.35 -13.35
C ALA A 177 -12.37 -8.92 -13.90
N ASN A 178 -13.02 -8.03 -13.15
CA ASN A 178 -13.29 -6.64 -13.55
C ASN A 178 -12.12 -5.67 -13.27
N GLU A 179 -11.09 -6.11 -12.54
CA GLU A 179 -9.96 -5.26 -12.15
C GLU A 179 -9.19 -4.66 -13.34
N PRO A 180 -8.91 -5.38 -14.44
CA PRO A 180 -8.24 -4.81 -15.61
C PRO A 180 -9.03 -3.66 -16.26
N GLU A 181 -10.35 -3.79 -16.38
CA GLU A 181 -11.20 -2.73 -16.92
C GLU A 181 -11.26 -1.52 -15.99
N ARG A 182 -11.34 -1.76 -14.66
CA ARG A 182 -11.28 -0.71 -13.65
C ARG A 182 -9.97 0.07 -13.75
N ILE A 183 -8.84 -0.63 -13.89
CA ILE A 183 -7.51 -0.04 -14.07
C ILE A 183 -7.48 0.77 -15.37
N LYS A 184 -7.94 0.22 -16.50
CA LYS A 184 -8.00 0.93 -17.79
C LYS A 184 -8.85 2.21 -17.71
N LYS A 185 -10.04 2.15 -17.11
CA LYS A 185 -10.91 3.32 -16.87
C LYS A 185 -10.22 4.35 -15.97
N ALA A 186 -9.55 3.90 -14.91
CA ALA A 186 -8.79 4.79 -14.04
C ALA A 186 -7.64 5.48 -14.80
N HIS A 187 -6.88 4.77 -15.63
CA HIS A 187 -5.82 5.35 -16.46
C HIS A 187 -6.36 6.31 -17.53
N ALA A 188 -7.48 5.98 -18.18
CA ALA A 188 -8.12 6.88 -19.13
C ALA A 188 -8.54 8.20 -18.45
N LEU A 189 -9.17 8.11 -17.27
CA LEU A 189 -9.55 9.30 -16.51
C LEU A 189 -8.33 10.10 -16.01
N LYS A 190 -7.22 9.43 -15.69
CA LYS A 190 -5.93 10.08 -15.38
C LYS A 190 -5.40 10.86 -16.59
N ALA A 191 -5.40 10.23 -17.76
CA ALA A 191 -4.89 10.82 -19.00
C ALA A 191 -5.73 12.03 -19.48
N VAL A 192 -7.04 12.02 -19.22
CA VAL A 192 -7.95 13.15 -19.56
C VAL A 192 -7.83 14.31 -18.56
N GLY A 193 -6.91 14.25 -17.58
CA GLY A 193 -6.70 15.32 -16.60
C GLY A 193 -7.80 15.45 -15.54
N THR A 194 -8.95 14.79 -15.73
CA THR A 194 -10.03 14.74 -14.73
C THR A 194 -9.66 13.99 -13.45
N ARG A 195 -8.58 13.21 -13.45
CA ARG A 195 -8.39 12.22 -12.39
C ARG A 195 -6.96 11.73 -12.21
N ALA A 196 -6.03 12.59 -11.83
CA ALA A 196 -4.81 12.11 -11.19
C ALA A 196 -4.38 13.08 -10.10
N ASP A 197 -3.48 12.61 -9.24
CA ASP A 197 -2.54 13.45 -8.47
C ASP A 197 -1.62 14.25 -9.42
N THR A 198 -2.19 14.81 -10.48
CA THR A 198 -1.53 15.63 -11.48
C THR A 198 -1.92 17.05 -11.20
N TYR A 199 -0.90 17.89 -11.15
CA TYR A 199 -1.08 19.33 -11.15
C TYR A 199 -1.94 19.74 -12.33
N THR A 200 -2.93 20.62 -12.10
CA THR A 200 -3.54 21.39 -13.19
C THR A 200 -2.46 22.19 -13.92
N ASP A 201 -2.70 22.62 -15.16
CA ASP A 201 -1.73 23.45 -15.89
C ASP A 201 -1.31 24.70 -15.08
N THR A 202 -2.26 25.30 -14.35
CA THR A 202 -2.00 26.41 -13.44
C THR A 202 -1.13 26.02 -12.25
N GLN A 203 -1.37 24.85 -11.65
CA GLN A 203 -0.56 24.35 -10.53
C GLN A 203 0.85 23.96 -11.00
N LEU A 204 0.96 23.34 -12.18
CA LEU A 204 2.25 22.95 -12.76
C LEU A 204 3.07 24.20 -13.13
N SER A 205 2.42 25.19 -13.73
CA SER A 205 3.04 26.47 -14.05
C SER A 205 3.46 27.20 -12.78
N GLY A 206 2.60 27.26 -11.77
CA GLY A 206 2.91 27.88 -10.48
C GLY A 206 4.06 27.18 -9.74
N LEU A 207 4.12 25.86 -9.76
CA LEU A 207 5.27 25.09 -9.24
C LEU A 207 6.55 25.44 -9.99
N ALA A 208 6.48 25.41 -11.32
CA ALA A 208 7.63 25.63 -12.17
C ALA A 208 8.20 27.06 -12.06
N THR A 209 7.34 28.07 -11.89
CA THR A 209 7.76 29.47 -11.71
C THR A 209 8.20 29.78 -10.28
N SER A 210 7.60 29.18 -9.25
CA SER A 210 7.97 29.43 -7.86
C SER A 210 9.46 29.19 -7.58
N GLY A 211 10.07 28.22 -8.28
CA GLY A 211 11.49 27.95 -8.14
C GLY A 211 12.38 29.07 -8.67
N LEU A 212 11.92 29.84 -9.67
CA LEU A 212 12.66 30.92 -10.33
C LEU A 212 12.74 32.18 -9.47
N GLU A 213 11.82 32.37 -8.53
CA GLU A 213 11.76 33.56 -7.65
C GLU A 213 12.66 33.42 -6.41
N SER A 214 13.32 32.28 -6.25
CA SER A 214 14.15 31.97 -5.08
C SER A 214 15.39 32.86 -4.98
N LYS A 215 15.73 33.29 -3.76
CA LYS A 215 16.90 34.13 -3.47
C LYS A 215 17.92 33.41 -2.60
N GLY A 216 19.20 33.64 -2.91
CA GLY A 216 20.34 33.08 -2.18
C GLY A 216 20.85 31.76 -2.79
N PRO A 217 22.18 31.52 -2.81
CA PRO A 217 22.78 30.40 -3.55
C PRO A 217 22.19 29.02 -3.24
N THR A 218 22.11 28.69 -1.95
CA THR A 218 21.61 27.39 -1.48
C THR A 218 20.12 27.21 -1.75
N THR A 219 19.33 28.27 -1.62
CA THR A 219 17.89 28.25 -1.87
C THR A 219 17.60 28.09 -3.35
N ILE A 220 18.34 28.81 -4.21
CA ILE A 220 18.23 28.72 -5.67
C ILE A 220 18.53 27.28 -6.14
N TRP A 221 19.63 26.68 -5.68
CA TRP A 221 19.94 25.28 -6.03
C TRP A 221 18.85 24.31 -5.58
N ARG A 222 18.38 24.45 -4.33
CA ARG A 222 17.27 23.63 -3.79
C ARG A 222 16.01 23.77 -4.63
N ALA A 223 15.66 24.98 -5.02
CA ALA A 223 14.49 25.28 -5.83
C ALA A 223 14.59 24.70 -7.24
N MET A 224 15.74 24.81 -7.91
CA MET A 224 15.95 24.20 -9.24
C MET A 224 15.90 22.68 -9.18
N ARG A 225 16.47 22.08 -8.13
CA ARG A 225 16.40 20.64 -7.90
C ARG A 225 14.96 20.17 -7.73
N ASP A 226 14.20 20.88 -6.91
CA ASP A 226 12.81 20.54 -6.65
C ASP A 226 11.92 20.78 -7.89
N ARG A 227 12.32 21.67 -8.81
CA ARG A 227 11.63 21.90 -10.10
C ARG A 227 11.83 20.76 -11.12
N ALA A 228 12.97 20.08 -11.12
CA ALA A 228 13.27 19.02 -12.11
C ALA A 228 12.73 17.61 -11.70
N ILE A 229 12.20 17.48 -10.48
CA ILE A 229 11.39 16.35 -9.93
C ILE A 229 11.80 14.94 -10.39
N SER A 230 12.77 14.33 -9.70
CA SER A 230 12.85 12.87 -9.49
C SER A 230 13.61 12.59 -8.18
N ARG A 231 13.56 11.36 -7.64
CA ARG A 231 14.14 11.04 -6.31
C ARG A 231 15.43 10.23 -6.37
N SER A 232 15.47 9.24 -7.26
CA SER A 232 16.52 8.21 -7.31
C SER A 232 17.33 8.22 -8.60
N LEU A 233 17.22 9.27 -9.42
CA LEU A 233 17.91 9.34 -10.71
C LEU A 233 19.39 9.67 -10.50
N LEU A 234 20.27 8.86 -11.08
CA LEU A 234 21.71 9.10 -11.16
C LEU A 234 22.07 9.93 -12.39
N TRP A 235 23.27 10.51 -12.41
CA TRP A 235 23.76 11.23 -13.58
C TRP A 235 24.01 10.28 -14.76
N SER A 236 24.44 9.05 -14.47
CA SER A 236 24.60 7.93 -15.43
C SER A 236 23.30 7.46 -16.08
N ASP A 237 22.15 7.71 -15.45
CA ASP A 237 20.85 7.31 -16.00
C ASP A 237 20.36 8.23 -17.13
N MET A 238 21.07 9.33 -17.38
CA MET A 238 20.72 10.34 -18.38
C MET A 238 21.50 10.15 -19.67
N PHE A 239 20.79 10.05 -20.79
CA PHE A 239 21.41 10.03 -22.11
C PHE A 239 20.55 10.76 -23.15
N CYS A 240 21.17 11.26 -24.21
CA CYS A 240 20.43 11.85 -25.33
C CYS A 240 20.18 10.80 -26.41
N CYS A 241 18.97 10.74 -26.95
CA CYS A 241 18.68 9.91 -28.12
C CYS A 241 17.74 10.63 -29.10
N ASP A 242 17.74 10.15 -30.34
CA ASP A 242 16.85 10.65 -31.38
C ASP A 242 15.61 9.76 -31.48
N VAL A 243 14.45 10.31 -31.11
CA VAL A 243 13.17 9.60 -31.08
C VAL A 243 12.41 9.85 -32.39
N PRO A 244 11.97 8.80 -33.10
CA PRO A 244 11.22 8.96 -34.35
C PRO A 244 9.83 9.56 -34.10
N MET A 245 9.47 10.57 -34.89
CA MET A 245 8.20 11.29 -34.80
C MET A 245 7.30 10.93 -35.97
N HIS A 246 6.67 9.76 -35.92
CA HIS A 246 5.81 9.25 -37.00
C HIS A 246 4.70 10.22 -37.43
N ALA A 247 4.21 11.05 -36.51
CA ALA A 247 3.19 12.05 -36.79
C ALA A 247 3.67 13.25 -37.63
N LYS A 248 4.98 13.50 -37.70
CA LYS A 248 5.58 14.64 -38.45
C LYS A 248 6.06 14.27 -39.86
N GLY A 249 6.09 12.99 -40.20
CA GLY A 249 6.57 12.49 -41.48
C GLY A 249 7.46 11.25 -41.34
N ARG A 250 7.73 10.56 -42.45
CA ARG A 250 8.69 9.45 -42.46
C ARG A 250 10.10 9.99 -42.30
N GLY A 251 10.79 9.56 -41.25
CA GLY A 251 12.21 9.87 -41.03
C GLY A 251 12.48 11.09 -40.13
N GLU A 252 11.45 11.85 -39.76
CA GLU A 252 11.59 12.95 -38.80
C GLU A 252 11.94 12.40 -37.41
N LYS A 253 12.98 12.94 -36.79
CA LYS A 253 13.43 12.57 -35.45
C LYS A 253 13.54 13.81 -34.57
N LEU A 254 13.18 13.66 -33.30
CA LEU A 254 13.42 14.70 -32.28
C LEU A 254 14.41 14.20 -31.24
N ARG A 255 15.36 15.07 -30.90
CA ARG A 255 16.29 14.80 -29.81
C ARG A 255 15.55 14.89 -28.47
N ALA A 256 15.60 13.80 -27.71
CA ALA A 256 15.10 13.70 -26.36
C ALA A 256 16.26 13.54 -25.38
N LEU A 257 16.06 14.03 -24.16
CA LEU A 257 16.81 13.56 -23.00
C LEU A 257 16.04 12.38 -22.44
N THR A 258 16.66 11.21 -22.41
CA THR A 258 16.06 9.98 -21.91
C THR A 258 16.66 9.64 -20.56
N LEU A 259 15.78 9.21 -19.66
CA LEU A 259 16.07 8.82 -18.30
C LEU A 259 15.79 7.33 -18.16
N ILE A 260 16.70 6.61 -17.53
CA ILE A 260 16.47 5.24 -17.10
C ILE A 260 15.91 5.26 -15.68
N ALA A 261 14.81 4.55 -15.44
CA ALA A 261 14.27 4.34 -14.11
C ALA A 261 13.90 2.87 -13.90
N ASP A 262 14.40 2.29 -12.80
CA ASP A 262 14.10 0.92 -12.36
C ASP A 262 13.12 0.88 -11.17
N GLY A 263 13.00 1.99 -10.42
CA GLY A 263 12.24 2.11 -9.17
C GLY A 263 10.74 2.38 -9.27
N SER A 264 10.02 1.72 -10.17
CA SER A 264 8.57 1.87 -10.31
C SER A 264 7.80 1.02 -9.28
N LYS A 265 6.77 1.59 -8.62
CA LYS A 265 5.92 0.86 -7.63
C LYS A 265 5.23 -0.38 -8.20
N VAL A 266 5.10 -0.46 -9.53
CA VAL A 266 4.47 -1.57 -10.25
C VAL A 266 5.50 -2.49 -10.91
N ASN A 267 6.79 -2.17 -10.80
CA ASN A 267 7.87 -2.93 -11.39
C ASN A 267 8.29 -4.10 -10.50
N THR A 268 7.42 -5.10 -10.38
CA THR A 268 7.73 -6.34 -9.63
C THR A 268 8.70 -7.25 -10.38
N THR A 269 9.00 -6.95 -11.65
CA THR A 269 9.76 -7.80 -12.58
C THR A 269 11.18 -7.30 -12.84
N GLY A 270 11.60 -6.15 -12.26
CA GLY A 270 12.91 -5.56 -12.53
C GLY A 270 13.06 -5.01 -13.95
N ARG A 271 11.95 -4.64 -14.61
CA ARG A 271 11.95 -4.01 -15.92
C ARG A 271 12.59 -2.64 -15.86
N VAL A 272 13.49 -2.35 -16.78
CA VAL A 272 14.04 -1.01 -16.96
C VAL A 272 13.03 -0.19 -17.77
N ASP A 273 12.55 0.92 -17.20
CA ASP A 273 11.64 1.84 -17.89
C ASP A 273 12.42 3.06 -18.40
N GLU A 274 12.19 3.41 -19.66
CA GLU A 274 12.76 4.60 -20.30
C GLU A 274 11.74 5.74 -20.32
N HIS A 275 12.16 6.91 -19.83
CA HIS A 275 11.34 8.11 -19.82
C HIS A 275 12.01 9.22 -20.64
N GLY A 276 11.36 9.62 -21.73
CA GLY A 276 11.84 10.69 -22.59
C GLY A 276 11.31 12.07 -22.19
N ALA A 277 12.17 13.08 -22.20
CA ALA A 277 11.83 14.49 -22.05
C ALA A 277 12.21 15.24 -23.34
N PHE A 278 11.29 16.08 -23.81
CA PHE A 278 11.50 16.97 -24.94
C PHE A 278 11.59 18.42 -24.48
N ARG A 279 12.18 19.27 -25.32
CA ARG A 279 12.12 20.72 -25.11
C ARG A 279 10.67 21.19 -25.22
N HIS A 280 10.22 21.91 -24.20
CA HIS A 280 8.90 22.54 -24.19
C HIS A 280 8.99 23.97 -24.74
N LEU A 281 7.93 24.46 -25.38
CA LEU A 281 7.88 25.83 -25.93
C LEU A 281 7.88 26.89 -24.82
N CYS A 282 7.12 26.65 -23.75
CA CYS A 282 7.16 27.45 -22.52
C CYS A 282 8.38 27.02 -21.69
N VAL A 283 9.30 27.96 -21.47
CA VAL A 283 10.63 27.74 -20.86
C VAL A 283 10.54 27.39 -19.38
N GLU A 284 9.51 27.89 -18.71
CA GLU A 284 9.17 27.63 -17.32
C GLU A 284 8.80 26.16 -17.14
N LEU A 285 8.05 25.59 -18.08
CA LEU A 285 7.64 24.18 -18.05
C LEU A 285 8.65 23.22 -18.69
N CYS A 286 9.75 23.74 -19.25
CA CYS A 286 10.70 22.91 -20.00
C CYS A 286 11.54 22.02 -19.07
N PRO A 287 11.40 20.67 -19.14
CA PRO A 287 12.17 19.77 -18.28
C PRO A 287 13.67 19.81 -18.59
N ILE A 288 14.04 19.98 -19.86
CA ILE A 288 15.43 20.15 -20.29
C ILE A 288 16.02 21.44 -19.68
N GLY A 289 15.24 22.53 -19.70
CA GLY A 289 15.63 23.79 -19.07
C GLY A 289 15.79 23.65 -17.56
N ALA A 290 14.88 22.94 -16.89
CA ALA A 290 14.95 22.69 -15.46
C ALA A 290 16.22 21.92 -15.06
N ILE A 291 16.56 20.84 -15.78
CA ILE A 291 17.79 20.06 -15.54
C ILE A 291 19.03 20.89 -15.86
N GLY A 292 19.03 21.64 -16.96
CA GLY A 292 20.13 22.56 -17.30
C GLY A 292 20.39 23.61 -16.21
N PHE A 293 19.32 24.23 -15.69
CA PHE A 293 19.44 25.17 -14.57
C PHE A 293 19.89 24.49 -13.29
N LEU A 294 19.45 23.27 -12.99
CA LEU A 294 19.95 22.51 -11.85
C LEU A 294 21.48 22.37 -11.88
N PHE A 295 22.04 21.92 -13.00
CA PHE A 295 23.50 21.81 -13.16
C PHE A 295 24.19 23.18 -13.14
N PHE A 296 23.61 24.19 -13.79
CA PHE A 296 24.16 25.54 -13.77
C PHE A 296 24.26 26.08 -12.34
N THR A 297 23.17 25.95 -11.56
CA THR A 297 23.17 26.38 -10.16
C THR A 297 24.16 25.58 -9.33
N HIS A 298 24.29 24.27 -9.59
CA HIS A 298 25.20 23.38 -8.88
C HIS A 298 26.68 23.74 -9.09
N PHE A 299 27.10 23.99 -10.33
CA PHE A 299 28.50 24.29 -10.63
C PHE A 299 28.85 25.77 -10.49
N HIS A 300 27.96 26.68 -10.88
CA HIS A 300 28.30 28.11 -10.96
C HIS A 300 27.78 28.95 -9.81
N ILE A 301 26.66 28.59 -9.17
CA ILE A 301 26.08 29.39 -8.08
C ILE A 301 26.58 28.91 -6.72
N ILE A 302 26.48 27.61 -6.43
CA ILE A 302 26.99 27.05 -5.17
C ILE A 302 28.47 26.66 -5.25
N ASN A 303 29.10 26.81 -6.42
CA ASN A 303 30.51 26.52 -6.68
C ASN A 303 30.88 25.10 -6.20
N SER A 304 30.15 24.09 -6.69
CA SER A 304 30.51 22.69 -6.46
C SER A 304 31.60 22.26 -7.43
N PRO A 305 32.52 21.38 -7.00
CA PRO A 305 33.53 20.86 -7.90
C PRO A 305 32.88 20.10 -9.05
N VAL A 306 33.47 20.21 -10.24
CA VAL A 306 33.15 19.34 -11.36
C VAL A 306 33.73 17.95 -11.03
N PRO A 307 32.95 16.86 -11.14
CA PRO A 307 33.47 15.54 -10.85
C PRO A 307 34.53 15.14 -11.87
N ASP A 308 35.36 14.18 -11.50
CA ASP A 308 36.29 13.59 -12.44
C ASP A 308 35.53 12.72 -13.47
N PHE A 309 35.82 12.97 -14.74
CA PHE A 309 35.28 12.20 -15.87
C PHE A 309 36.26 11.11 -16.34
N SER A 310 37.46 11.06 -15.75
CA SER A 310 38.43 10.00 -16.00
C SER A 310 37.87 8.62 -15.60
N VAL A 311 38.46 7.58 -16.20
CA VAL A 311 38.08 6.19 -15.92
C VAL A 311 39.07 5.62 -14.94
N ASP A 312 38.54 5.06 -13.85
CA ASP A 312 39.27 4.31 -12.84
C ASP A 312 39.07 2.80 -13.11
N PHE A 313 40.08 2.17 -13.70
CA PHE A 313 40.08 0.73 -13.98
C PHE A 313 40.54 -0.11 -12.79
N ASP A 314 41.01 0.51 -11.70
CA ASP A 314 41.49 -0.21 -10.51
C ASP A 314 40.33 -0.71 -9.64
N ASN A 315 39.11 -0.21 -9.88
CA ASN A 315 37.92 -0.66 -9.18
C ASN A 315 37.31 -1.92 -9.83
N ALA A 316 37.49 -3.07 -9.15
CA ALA A 316 37.00 -4.37 -9.59
C ALA A 316 35.47 -4.48 -9.73
N ASP A 317 34.68 -3.63 -9.05
CA ASP A 317 33.21 -3.68 -9.09
C ASP A 317 32.64 -3.20 -10.44
N TYR A 318 33.44 -2.49 -11.24
CA TYR A 318 33.01 -1.85 -12.49
C TYR A 318 33.51 -2.52 -13.77
N GLY A 319 34.28 -3.61 -13.63
CA GLY A 319 34.71 -4.46 -14.75
C GLY A 319 35.43 -3.72 -15.88
N GLU A 320 35.17 -4.14 -17.12
CA GLU A 320 35.86 -3.62 -18.32
C GLU A 320 35.56 -2.16 -18.66
N TYR A 321 34.46 -1.60 -18.12
CA TYR A 321 34.05 -0.22 -18.39
C TYR A 321 34.74 0.80 -17.48
N GLY A 322 35.32 0.32 -16.37
CA GLY A 322 35.94 1.11 -15.32
C GLY A 322 34.94 2.00 -14.58
N ARG A 323 35.30 2.35 -13.34
CA ARG A 323 34.50 3.28 -12.53
C ARG A 323 34.67 4.69 -13.05
N ARG A 324 33.59 5.47 -13.02
CA ARG A 324 33.64 6.93 -13.16
C ARG A 324 32.96 7.54 -11.95
N GLU A 325 33.52 8.61 -11.40
CA GLU A 325 32.97 9.25 -10.19
C GLU A 325 31.50 9.62 -10.36
N TRP A 326 31.13 10.12 -11.54
CA TRP A 326 29.78 10.59 -11.82
C TRP A 326 28.72 9.49 -11.94
N TYR A 327 29.10 8.21 -12.00
CA TYR A 327 28.13 7.10 -12.02
C TYR A 327 27.34 6.96 -10.72
N GLU A 328 27.92 7.41 -9.60
CA GLU A 328 27.32 7.29 -8.27
C GLU A 328 26.63 8.59 -7.81
N LEU A 329 26.58 9.62 -8.68
CA LEU A 329 26.04 10.93 -8.32
C LEU A 329 24.54 10.99 -8.61
N TYR A 330 23.76 11.35 -7.59
CA TYR A 330 22.34 11.59 -7.71
C TYR A 330 22.07 12.96 -8.33
N ALA A 331 21.23 12.98 -9.38
CA ALA A 331 20.74 14.21 -9.99
C ALA A 331 19.99 15.08 -8.97
N PHE A 332 19.26 14.44 -8.04
CA PHE A 332 18.39 15.12 -7.08
C PHE A 332 18.84 14.95 -5.63
N SER A 333 20.14 15.14 -5.38
CA SER A 333 20.73 14.93 -4.05
C SER A 333 20.28 15.93 -2.98
N THR A 334 20.30 15.48 -1.72
CA THR A 334 20.20 16.38 -0.54
C THR A 334 21.54 16.96 -0.09
N SER A 335 22.64 16.40 -0.57
CA SER A 335 24.01 16.82 -0.26
C SER A 335 24.67 17.53 -1.45
N LYS A 336 25.63 18.42 -1.14
CA LYS A 336 26.41 19.18 -2.15
C LYS A 336 27.33 18.29 -2.98
N ASP A 337 27.79 17.16 -2.44
CA ASP A 337 28.63 16.18 -3.15
C ASP A 337 27.82 15.25 -4.07
N CYS A 338 26.50 15.41 -4.14
CA CYS A 338 25.59 14.58 -4.92
C CYS A 338 25.56 13.08 -4.54
N LYS A 339 26.17 12.65 -3.43
CA LYS A 339 26.26 11.22 -3.05
C LYS A 339 25.08 10.69 -2.21
N ARG A 340 24.11 11.56 -1.87
CA ARG A 340 22.98 11.19 -1.00
C ARG A 340 21.64 11.34 -1.69
N GLU A 341 21.00 10.21 -1.96
CA GLU A 341 19.63 10.13 -2.47
C GLU A 341 18.65 10.97 -1.63
N MET A 342 17.70 11.62 -2.30
CA MET A 342 16.60 12.31 -1.64
C MET A 342 15.50 11.33 -1.23
N GLN A 343 15.31 11.23 0.09
CA GLN A 343 14.27 10.39 0.67
C GLN A 343 12.84 10.87 0.30
N TYR A 344 11.91 9.92 0.20
CA TYR A 344 10.50 10.20 -0.14
C TYR A 344 9.85 11.19 0.83
N ALA A 345 10.09 11.04 2.13
CA ALA A 345 9.52 11.93 3.15
C ALA A 345 9.97 13.37 2.92
N THR A 346 11.28 13.59 2.72
CA THR A 346 11.85 14.90 2.44
C THR A 346 11.27 15.51 1.17
N HIS A 347 11.17 14.73 0.09
CA HIS A 347 10.55 15.19 -1.15
C HIS A 347 9.08 15.59 -0.94
N ARG A 348 8.29 14.74 -0.26
CA ARG A 348 6.88 15.00 0.03
C ARG A 348 6.68 16.26 0.86
N ASP A 349 7.51 16.48 1.88
CA ASP A 349 7.40 17.65 2.74
C ASP A 349 7.74 18.93 1.98
N ARG A 350 8.70 18.86 1.05
CA ARG A 350 9.00 20.00 0.17
C ARG A 350 7.87 20.35 -0.78
N VAL A 351 7.28 19.36 -1.46
CA VAL A 351 6.12 19.60 -2.33
C VAL A 351 4.97 20.23 -1.56
N LYS A 352 4.72 19.78 -0.32
CA LYS A 352 3.72 20.39 0.57
C LYS A 352 4.06 21.83 0.93
N SER A 353 5.32 22.13 1.23
CA SER A 353 5.74 23.49 1.60
C SER A 353 5.56 24.51 0.48
N MET A 354 5.52 24.05 -0.77
CA MET A 354 5.23 24.88 -1.95
C MET A 354 3.74 25.19 -2.11
N GLY A 355 2.88 24.75 -1.19
CA GLY A 355 1.44 25.01 -1.21
C GLY A 355 0.62 23.99 -2.01
N TYR A 356 1.24 22.88 -2.44
CA TYR A 356 0.57 21.86 -3.24
C TYR A 356 0.36 20.57 -2.44
N ILE A 357 -0.89 20.08 -2.44
CA ILE A 357 -1.28 18.86 -1.71
C ILE A 357 -1.10 17.66 -2.65
N LEU A 358 -0.17 16.74 -2.30
CA LEU A 358 -0.08 15.38 -2.85
C LEU A 358 -1.01 14.42 -2.11
#